data_AF-A0A5D0VF98-F1
#
_entry.id   AF-A0A5D0VF98-F1
#
_cell.length_a   1.000
_cell.length_b   1.000
_cell.length_c   1.000
_cell.angle_alpha   90.00
_cell.angle_beta   90.00
_cell.angle_gamma   90.00
#
_symmetry.space_group_name_H-M   'P 1'
#
loop_
_entity.id
_entity.type
_entity.pdbx_description
1 polymer ?
#
loop_
_entity_poly.entity_id
_entity_poly.type
_entity_poly.pdbx_seq_one_letter_code
_entity_poly.pdbx_strand_id
1 'polypeptide(L)'
;MKRLFHVFIIKPALAAVMVIATAVPQPALAERVYVTRSNGEQGQGWLFGAKDRAGDLRCWVALPSHVVGERSRFEDPQLHPFDFRTASGRSGSSGVPVSVRQLDNAEAVLGRNPDLAFAAVSGFRGGECLSRLGLPELVYDLKARQNLELDVVTIGDGRQNIFRMRVSRTGLDGNKAIQLLDPLTDEDAAKYLKGGVSGAIATFPYLGDDIPFAMIVANLDNSARAIRFDAIRKSFEPIKRKILMRDVKSSADTAGTIPYRIVRLDGISVLNDSGMERLSDPAKCWKMAPKGGKTAVVLELEPDLDLPLSGVVFRRDDTCGTGGIDIGIDVSYNEGRSWSRVSDCALEEQMEETYCRFNLRKAASIRISAKARVAAFSQILLQPK
;
A
#
# COMPACT_ATOMS: atom_id res chain seq x y z
N MET A 1 -12.21 86.61 -4.24
CA MET A 1 -10.95 85.95 -4.65
C MET A 1 -11.00 84.48 -4.26
N LYS A 2 -10.68 83.63 -5.25
CA LYS A 2 -10.35 82.20 -5.22
C LYS A 2 -9.89 81.64 -3.86
N ARG A 3 -10.43 80.47 -3.49
CA ARG A 3 -9.68 79.18 -3.45
C ARG A 3 -10.64 78.03 -3.13
N LEU A 4 -10.99 77.24 -4.15
CA LEU A 4 -11.56 75.91 -4.00
C LEU A 4 -10.47 74.98 -3.42
N PHE A 5 -10.73 74.34 -2.29
CA PHE A 5 -9.98 73.18 -1.83
C PHE A 5 -10.67 71.92 -2.37
N HIS A 6 -10.03 71.24 -3.32
CA HIS A 6 -10.37 69.87 -3.68
C HIS A 6 -9.78 68.93 -2.62
N VAL A 7 -10.65 68.31 -1.83
CA VAL A 7 -10.30 67.20 -0.96
C VAL A 7 -10.31 65.94 -1.81
N PHE A 8 -9.13 65.44 -2.16
CA PHE A 8 -8.96 64.11 -2.75
C PHE A 8 -9.16 63.05 -1.66
N ILE A 9 -10.29 62.35 -1.70
CA ILE A 9 -10.51 61.13 -0.89
C ILE A 9 -9.74 60.00 -1.58
N ILE A 10 -8.53 59.72 -1.10
CA ILE A 10 -7.76 58.54 -1.50
C ILE A 10 -8.41 57.34 -0.83
N LYS A 11 -9.17 56.55 -1.60
CA LYS A 11 -9.65 55.24 -1.14
C LYS A 11 -8.43 54.32 -0.94
N PRO A 12 -8.23 53.71 0.24
CA PRO A 12 -7.22 52.68 0.38
C PRO A 12 -7.68 51.47 -0.45
N ALA A 13 -7.02 51.23 -1.58
CA ALA A 13 -7.15 49.97 -2.27
C ALA A 13 -6.57 48.90 -1.35
N LEU A 14 -7.45 48.15 -0.68
CA LEU A 14 -7.11 46.93 0.02
C LEU A 14 -6.49 45.98 -1.02
N ALA A 15 -5.17 45.95 -1.09
CA ALA A 15 -4.44 44.92 -1.81
C ALA A 15 -4.68 43.63 -1.04
N ALA A 16 -5.69 42.87 -1.45
CA ALA A 16 -5.88 41.50 -1.03
C ALA A 16 -4.66 40.72 -1.51
N VAL A 17 -3.66 40.58 -0.64
CA VAL A 17 -2.56 39.63 -0.80
C VAL A 17 -3.21 38.25 -0.68
N MET A 18 -3.70 37.77 -1.81
CA MET A 18 -4.10 36.39 -1.98
C MET A 18 -2.81 35.59 -1.87
N VAL A 19 -2.48 35.17 -0.65
CA VAL A 19 -1.48 34.14 -0.40
C VAL A 19 -2.04 32.89 -1.06
N ILE A 20 -1.71 32.71 -2.33
CA ILE A 20 -1.84 31.44 -3.01
C ILE A 20 -0.87 30.55 -2.25
N ALA A 21 -1.38 29.90 -1.21
CA ALA A 21 -0.74 28.75 -0.62
C ALA A 21 -0.71 27.70 -1.74
N THR A 22 0.32 27.78 -2.58
CA THR A 22 0.71 26.68 -3.43
C THR A 22 0.99 25.56 -2.46
N ALA A 23 0.02 24.67 -2.28
CA ALA A 23 0.24 23.37 -1.69
C ALA A 23 1.31 22.73 -2.56
N VAL A 24 2.58 22.92 -2.17
CA VAL A 24 3.70 22.25 -2.80
C VAL A 24 3.35 20.79 -2.63
N PRO A 25 3.12 20.03 -3.72
CA PRO A 25 2.85 18.61 -3.59
C PRO A 25 4.06 18.03 -2.85
N GLN A 26 3.86 17.61 -1.60
CA GLN A 26 4.91 16.94 -0.87
C GLN A 26 5.32 15.76 -1.76
N PRO A 27 6.61 15.61 -2.08
CA PRO A 27 7.05 14.43 -2.82
C PRO A 27 6.52 13.24 -2.03
N ALA A 28 5.66 12.42 -2.66
CA ALA A 28 5.12 11.25 -2.00
C ALA A 28 6.27 10.27 -1.80
N LEU A 29 6.93 10.43 -0.65
CA LEU A 29 8.02 9.61 -0.20
C LEU A 29 7.51 8.19 -0.07
N ALA A 30 8.37 7.25 -0.37
CA ALA A 30 8.04 5.85 -0.20
C ALA A 30 7.73 5.60 1.27
N GLU A 31 6.69 4.81 1.50
CA GLU A 31 6.10 4.72 2.82
C GLU A 31 6.43 3.38 3.44
N ARG A 32 6.91 3.42 4.68
CA ARG A 32 7.03 2.22 5.51
C ARG A 32 5.64 1.64 5.73
N VAL A 33 5.51 0.32 5.62
CA VAL A 33 4.27 -0.39 5.91
C VAL A 33 4.47 -1.41 7.00
N TYR A 34 3.43 -1.59 7.79
CA TYR A 34 3.29 -2.56 8.87
C TYR A 34 2.41 -3.68 8.38
N VAL A 35 2.99 -4.86 8.25
CA VAL A 35 2.28 -6.06 7.83
C VAL A 35 1.77 -6.75 9.08
N THR A 36 0.46 -6.98 9.13
CA THR A 36 -0.16 -7.70 10.24
C THR A 36 -0.43 -9.14 9.81
N ARG A 37 0.18 -10.11 10.50
CA ARG A 37 -0.18 -11.52 10.35
C ARG A 37 -1.37 -11.86 11.23
N SER A 38 -2.08 -12.92 10.86
CA SER A 38 -3.21 -13.43 11.62
C SER A 38 -2.88 -13.98 13.00
N ASN A 39 -1.62 -14.33 13.26
CA ASN A 39 -1.15 -14.72 14.60
C ASN A 39 -0.73 -13.52 15.47
N GLY A 40 -0.95 -12.28 15.00
CA GLY A 40 -0.52 -11.06 15.69
C GLY A 40 0.96 -10.71 15.51
N GLU A 41 1.75 -11.54 14.80
CA GLU A 41 3.12 -11.20 14.46
C GLU A 41 3.15 -10.02 13.49
N GLN A 42 4.03 -9.07 13.77
CA GLN A 42 4.20 -7.84 13.00
C GLN A 42 5.50 -7.96 12.21
N GLY A 43 5.40 -7.68 10.90
CA GLY A 43 6.55 -7.45 10.07
C GLY A 43 6.45 -6.11 9.36
N GLN A 44 7.47 -5.76 8.62
CA GLN A 44 7.56 -4.47 7.95
C GLN A 44 7.85 -4.64 6.46
N GLY A 45 7.59 -3.57 5.71
CA GLY A 45 7.87 -3.52 4.28
C GLY A 45 7.94 -2.09 3.77
N TRP A 46 8.04 -1.96 2.46
CA TRP A 46 8.22 -0.70 1.77
C TRP A 46 7.22 -0.56 0.62
N LEU A 47 6.33 0.42 0.72
CA LEU A 47 5.36 0.77 -0.30
C LEU A 47 6.00 1.68 -1.37
N PHE A 48 5.88 1.27 -2.63
CA PHE A 48 6.39 2.01 -3.77
C PHE A 48 5.47 1.92 -4.99
N GLY A 49 5.69 2.82 -5.95
CA GLY A 49 4.98 2.83 -7.22
C GLY A 49 5.80 2.23 -8.35
N ALA A 50 5.13 1.47 -9.20
CA ALA A 50 5.66 1.02 -10.47
C ALA A 50 4.63 1.25 -11.56
N LYS A 51 5.07 1.85 -12.67
CA LYS A 51 4.22 1.96 -13.86
C LYS A 51 4.01 0.59 -14.50
N ASP A 52 2.77 0.30 -14.85
CA ASP A 52 2.40 -0.84 -15.69
C ASP A 52 2.54 -0.52 -17.18
N ARG A 53 1.95 -1.36 -18.05
CA ARG A 53 2.07 -1.25 -19.51
C ARG A 53 1.33 -0.06 -20.08
N ALA A 54 0.18 0.29 -19.51
CA ALA A 54 -0.60 1.45 -19.90
C ALA A 54 0.08 2.76 -19.46
N GLY A 55 1.13 2.66 -18.64
CA GLY A 55 1.78 3.81 -18.01
C GLY A 55 1.15 4.17 -16.68
N ASP A 56 0.15 3.39 -16.23
CA ASP A 56 -0.58 3.61 -15.00
C ASP A 56 0.26 3.19 -13.81
N LEU A 57 0.29 4.06 -12.79
CA LEU A 57 1.07 3.81 -11.59
C LEU A 57 0.32 2.82 -10.69
N ARG A 58 0.88 1.63 -10.49
CA ARG A 58 0.42 0.65 -9.51
C ARG A 58 1.28 0.67 -8.27
N CYS A 59 0.65 0.46 -7.13
CA CYS A 59 1.31 0.37 -5.84
C CYS A 59 1.77 -1.06 -5.57
N TRP A 60 2.94 -1.19 -4.96
CA TRP A 60 3.59 -2.45 -4.62
C TRP A 60 4.22 -2.35 -3.24
N VAL A 61 4.31 -3.47 -2.55
CA VAL A 61 5.10 -3.59 -1.32
C VAL A 61 6.25 -4.55 -1.56
N ALA A 62 7.46 -4.11 -1.21
CA ALA A 62 8.64 -4.96 -1.04
C ALA A 62 8.77 -5.33 0.44
N LEU A 63 9.02 -6.59 0.74
CA LEU A 63 9.12 -7.09 2.11
C LEU A 63 9.89 -8.41 2.17
N PRO A 64 10.45 -8.83 3.32
CA PRO A 64 11.02 -10.17 3.46
C PRO A 64 9.96 -11.26 3.23
N SER A 65 10.30 -12.33 2.52
CA SER A 65 9.35 -13.42 2.22
C SER A 65 8.85 -14.10 3.51
N HIS A 66 9.73 -14.28 4.48
CA HIS A 66 9.36 -14.87 5.78
C HIS A 66 8.38 -14.01 6.60
N VAL A 67 8.14 -12.74 6.23
CA VAL A 67 7.12 -11.88 6.84
C VAL A 67 5.72 -12.23 6.32
N VAL A 68 5.59 -12.96 5.21
CA VAL A 68 4.28 -13.34 4.63
C VAL A 68 4.17 -14.82 4.25
N GLY A 69 5.16 -15.63 4.57
CA GLY A 69 5.12 -17.09 4.44
C GLY A 69 5.22 -17.85 5.76
N GLU A 70 4.85 -19.13 5.73
CA GLU A 70 4.98 -20.04 6.88
C GLU A 70 6.45 -20.21 7.30
N ARG A 71 6.75 -19.99 8.59
CA ARG A 71 8.11 -20.15 9.14
C ARG A 71 8.66 -21.58 9.00
N SER A 72 7.80 -22.60 8.93
CA SER A 72 8.19 -24.01 8.86
C SER A 72 8.73 -24.44 7.48
N ARG A 73 8.55 -23.62 6.43
CA ARG A 73 8.96 -23.94 5.05
C ARG A 73 9.97 -22.92 4.55
N PHE A 74 11.18 -22.95 5.12
CA PHE A 74 12.25 -22.03 4.74
C PHE A 74 12.74 -22.20 3.29
N GLU A 75 12.48 -23.34 2.64
CA GLU A 75 12.97 -23.63 1.28
C GLU A 75 11.99 -23.13 0.19
N ASP A 76 10.68 -23.35 0.37
CA ASP A 76 9.62 -22.82 -0.50
C ASP A 76 8.41 -22.36 0.33
N PRO A 77 8.48 -21.14 0.90
CA PRO A 77 7.40 -20.65 1.73
C PRO A 77 6.19 -20.35 0.83
N GLN A 78 5.07 -21.02 1.11
CA GLN A 78 3.79 -20.59 0.58
C GLN A 78 3.52 -19.18 1.10
N LEU A 79 3.46 -18.21 0.19
CA LEU A 79 3.25 -16.81 0.55
C LEU A 79 1.75 -16.49 0.52
N HIS A 80 1.29 -15.78 1.54
CA HIS A 80 -0.11 -15.43 1.70
C HIS A 80 -0.33 -13.93 1.46
N PRO A 81 -1.49 -13.55 0.88
CA PRO A 81 -1.98 -12.18 0.93
C PRO A 81 -1.95 -11.64 2.36
N PHE A 82 -1.73 -10.33 2.48
CA PHE A 82 -1.60 -9.70 3.79
C PHE A 82 -2.25 -8.33 3.82
N ASP A 83 -2.73 -7.97 5.01
CA ASP A 83 -3.14 -6.62 5.31
C ASP A 83 -1.96 -5.81 5.83
N PHE A 84 -1.94 -4.54 5.49
CA PHE A 84 -0.94 -3.63 5.98
C PHE A 84 -1.50 -2.26 6.35
N ARG A 85 -0.73 -1.55 7.17
CA ARG A 85 -0.97 -0.15 7.50
C ARG A 85 0.28 0.66 7.20
N THR A 86 0.14 1.85 6.66
CA THR A 86 1.26 2.73 6.39
C THR A 86 1.65 3.57 7.61
N ALA A 87 2.81 4.23 7.56
CA ALA A 87 3.26 5.17 8.60
C ALA A 87 2.27 6.32 8.86
N SER A 88 1.56 6.80 7.83
CA SER A 88 0.49 7.80 7.93
C SER A 88 -0.84 7.23 8.44
N GLY A 89 -0.90 5.94 8.76
CA GLY A 89 -2.06 5.28 9.34
C GLY A 89 -3.10 4.81 8.32
N ARG A 90 -2.82 4.92 7.02
CA ARG A 90 -3.66 4.37 5.95
C ARG A 90 -3.58 2.85 5.94
N SER A 91 -4.65 2.18 5.53
CA SER A 91 -4.70 0.72 5.47
C SER A 91 -4.83 0.27 4.01
N GLY A 92 -4.31 -0.91 3.70
CA GLY A 92 -4.45 -1.57 2.40
C GLY A 92 -4.26 -3.07 2.55
N SER A 93 -4.51 -3.79 1.45
CA SER A 93 -4.25 -5.22 1.38
C SER A 93 -3.43 -5.54 0.14
N SER A 94 -2.68 -6.63 0.20
CA SER A 94 -1.92 -7.14 -0.93
C SER A 94 -2.71 -8.22 -1.67
N GLY A 95 -2.35 -8.46 -2.93
CA GLY A 95 -2.59 -9.76 -3.56
C GLY A 95 -1.58 -10.81 -3.09
N VAL A 96 -1.55 -11.98 -3.75
CA VAL A 96 -0.56 -13.03 -3.44
C VAL A 96 0.86 -12.52 -3.73
N PRO A 97 1.77 -12.52 -2.74
CA PRO A 97 3.15 -12.07 -2.96
C PRO A 97 3.92 -12.99 -3.91
N VAL A 98 4.76 -12.41 -4.74
CA VAL A 98 5.71 -13.12 -5.61
C VAL A 98 7.05 -13.17 -4.91
N SER A 99 7.50 -14.38 -4.56
CA SER A 99 8.84 -14.59 -4.01
C SER A 99 9.89 -14.34 -5.08
N VAL A 100 10.97 -13.62 -4.76
CA VAL A 100 12.08 -13.46 -5.71
C VAL A 100 12.75 -14.78 -6.04
N ARG A 101 12.66 -15.80 -5.17
CA ARG A 101 13.21 -17.14 -5.44
C ARG A 101 12.63 -17.79 -6.70
N GLN A 102 11.41 -17.39 -7.08
CA GLN A 102 10.72 -17.87 -8.29
C GLN A 102 11.13 -17.11 -9.55
N LEU A 103 12.09 -16.18 -9.46
CA LEU A 103 12.57 -15.39 -10.58
C LEU A 103 13.92 -15.93 -11.05
N ASP A 104 14.05 -16.08 -12.37
CA ASP A 104 15.32 -16.37 -13.00
C ASP A 104 16.31 -15.27 -12.61
N ASN A 105 17.51 -15.65 -12.15
CA ASN A 105 18.61 -14.79 -11.69
C ASN A 105 18.61 -14.30 -10.22
N ALA A 106 17.63 -14.66 -9.37
CA ALA A 106 17.52 -14.10 -8.03
C ALA A 106 18.78 -14.28 -7.17
N GLU A 107 19.42 -15.44 -7.23
CA GLU A 107 20.65 -15.71 -6.49
C GLU A 107 21.84 -14.89 -6.99
N ALA A 108 21.90 -14.59 -8.29
CA ALA A 108 22.95 -13.75 -8.86
C ALA A 108 22.85 -12.30 -8.36
N VAL A 109 21.64 -11.83 -8.02
CA VAL A 109 21.40 -10.45 -7.54
C VAL A 109 21.47 -10.37 -6.02
N LEU A 110 20.91 -11.34 -5.30
CA LEU A 110 20.68 -11.27 -3.85
C LEU A 110 21.48 -12.30 -3.05
N GLY A 111 22.24 -13.16 -3.71
CA GLY A 111 22.97 -14.26 -3.09
C GLY A 111 22.07 -15.45 -2.77
N ARG A 112 22.65 -16.44 -2.08
CA ARG A 112 21.94 -17.67 -1.72
C ARG A 112 20.74 -17.40 -0.81
N ASN A 113 19.67 -18.16 -1.04
CA ASN A 113 18.42 -18.15 -0.27
C ASN A 113 17.83 -16.75 -0.08
N PRO A 114 17.52 -16.02 -1.18
CA PRO A 114 17.03 -14.66 -1.06
C PRO A 114 15.67 -14.65 -0.37
N ASP A 115 15.54 -13.76 0.61
CA ASP A 115 14.36 -13.62 1.45
C ASP A 115 13.71 -12.26 1.17
N LEU A 116 13.05 -12.19 0.03
CA LEU A 116 12.40 -10.99 -0.49
C LEU A 116 11.19 -11.40 -1.33
N ALA A 117 10.10 -10.69 -1.15
CA ALA A 117 8.88 -10.84 -1.92
C ALA A 117 8.37 -9.47 -2.35
N PHE A 118 7.57 -9.48 -3.42
CA PHE A 118 6.85 -8.31 -3.90
C PHE A 118 5.38 -8.63 -4.03
N ALA A 119 4.52 -7.75 -3.54
CA ALA A 119 3.08 -7.90 -3.67
C ALA A 119 2.45 -6.64 -4.25
N ALA A 120 1.57 -6.82 -5.25
CA ALA A 120 0.71 -5.75 -5.72
C ALA A 120 -0.27 -5.40 -4.59
N VAL A 121 -0.57 -4.11 -4.42
CA VAL A 121 -1.50 -3.68 -3.37
C VAL A 121 -2.70 -2.95 -3.91
N SER A 122 -3.81 -3.11 -3.19
CA SER A 122 -5.07 -2.40 -3.41
C SER A 122 -5.35 -1.45 -2.26
N GLY A 123 -6.26 -0.49 -2.46
CA GLY A 123 -6.57 0.55 -1.47
C GLY A 123 -5.73 1.84 -1.60
N PHE A 124 -5.01 1.99 -2.72
CA PHE A 124 -4.28 3.20 -3.09
C PHE A 124 -4.64 3.62 -4.52
N ARG A 125 -4.86 4.92 -4.73
CA ARG A 125 -5.08 5.51 -6.06
C ARG A 125 -3.78 5.61 -6.85
N GLY A 126 -3.92 5.69 -8.17
CA GLY A 126 -2.80 6.01 -9.06
C GLY A 126 -2.21 7.36 -8.66
N GLY A 127 -0.90 7.42 -8.46
CA GLY A 127 -0.23 8.64 -7.98
C GLY A 127 -0.15 8.81 -6.46
N GLU A 128 -0.71 7.92 -5.65
CA GLU A 128 -0.51 7.97 -4.19
C GLU A 128 0.78 7.27 -3.75
N CYS A 129 1.31 6.36 -4.57
CA CYS A 129 2.57 5.67 -4.34
C CYS A 129 3.65 6.19 -5.31
N LEU A 130 3.86 7.49 -5.48
CA LEU A 130 4.81 8.01 -6.50
C LEU A 130 6.27 7.67 -6.21
N SER A 131 6.53 7.09 -5.04
CA SER A 131 7.87 6.78 -4.62
C SER A 131 8.54 5.73 -5.48
N ARG A 132 9.85 5.90 -5.65
CA ARG A 132 10.68 4.96 -6.39
C ARG A 132 11.26 3.93 -5.43
N LEU A 133 11.42 2.71 -5.94
CA LEU A 133 12.12 1.65 -5.25
C LEU A 133 13.64 1.94 -5.27
N GLY A 134 14.12 2.82 -4.40
CA GLY A 134 15.54 3.16 -4.25
C GLY A 134 16.15 4.08 -5.33
N LEU A 135 17.42 4.43 -5.11
CA LEU A 135 18.26 5.25 -5.99
C LEU A 135 19.07 4.39 -7.01
N PRO A 136 19.82 5.01 -7.93
CA PRO A 136 20.84 4.30 -8.71
C PRO A 136 21.95 3.70 -7.83
N GLU A 137 22.48 2.55 -8.23
CA GLU A 137 23.52 1.78 -7.51
C GLU A 137 24.75 2.60 -7.13
N LEU A 138 25.20 3.51 -8.01
CA LEU A 138 26.36 4.35 -7.76
C LEU A 138 26.24 5.18 -6.48
N VAL A 139 25.04 5.66 -6.14
CA VAL A 139 24.83 6.46 -4.92
C VAL A 139 25.06 5.60 -3.68
N TYR A 140 24.55 4.37 -3.69
CA TYR A 140 24.73 3.42 -2.59
C TYR A 140 26.19 2.98 -2.45
N ASP A 141 26.88 2.72 -3.55
CA ASP A 141 28.29 2.34 -3.55
C ASP A 141 29.20 3.46 -3.01
N LEU A 142 28.89 4.73 -3.33
CA LEU A 142 29.62 5.87 -2.77
C LEU A 142 29.37 6.02 -1.27
N LYS A 143 28.13 5.83 -0.83
CA LYS A 143 27.74 5.95 0.58
C LYS A 143 28.28 4.83 1.44
N ALA A 144 28.26 3.58 0.96
CA ALA A 144 28.79 2.42 1.67
C ALA A 144 30.30 2.49 1.93
N ARG A 145 31.05 3.31 1.16
CA ARG A 145 32.49 3.55 1.38
C ARG A 145 32.77 4.55 2.49
N GLN A 146 31.79 5.36 2.85
CA GLN A 146 31.86 6.24 4.01
C GLN A 146 31.48 5.38 5.23
N ASN A 147 32.08 5.59 6.40
CA ASN A 147 31.65 4.92 7.64
C ASN A 147 30.20 5.34 7.94
N LEU A 148 29.25 4.67 7.31
CA LEU A 148 27.87 5.11 7.18
C LEU A 148 27.09 4.64 8.38
N GLU A 149 26.65 5.59 9.19
CA GLU A 149 25.60 5.40 10.17
C GLU A 149 24.25 5.56 9.47
N LEU A 150 23.33 4.65 9.78
CA LEU A 150 22.00 4.55 9.24
C LEU A 150 20.99 4.68 10.36
N ASP A 151 19.97 5.50 10.14
CA ASP A 151 18.80 5.53 11.01
C ASP A 151 17.89 4.36 10.60
N VAL A 152 17.74 3.40 11.50
CA VAL A 152 16.86 2.25 11.33
C VAL A 152 15.54 2.55 11.99
N VAL A 153 14.51 2.60 11.17
CA VAL A 153 13.17 2.86 11.63
C VAL A 153 12.40 1.56 11.71
N THR A 154 12.00 1.21 12.94
CA THR A 154 11.19 0.03 13.23
C THR A 154 9.91 0.45 13.94
N ILE A 155 8.82 -0.28 13.73
CA ILE A 155 7.58 -0.09 14.48
C ILE A 155 7.33 -1.31 15.35
N GLY A 156 7.15 -1.06 16.64
CA GLY A 156 6.73 -2.03 17.65
C GLY A 156 5.70 -1.39 18.57
N ASP A 157 4.71 -2.16 19.01
CA ASP A 157 3.63 -1.71 19.92
C ASP A 157 2.89 -0.45 19.45
N GLY A 158 2.73 -0.31 18.14
CA GLY A 158 2.06 0.84 17.52
C GLY A 158 2.86 2.15 17.59
N ARG A 159 4.13 2.12 18.00
CA ARG A 159 5.03 3.28 18.04
C ARG A 159 6.20 3.11 17.09
N GLN A 160 6.59 4.21 16.45
CA GLN A 160 7.82 4.30 15.68
C GLN A 160 9.00 4.46 16.63
N ASN A 161 9.96 3.54 16.51
CA ASN A 161 11.24 3.61 17.17
C ASN A 161 12.33 3.84 16.12
N ILE A 162 13.30 4.66 16.46
CA ILE A 162 14.47 4.92 15.63
C ILE A 162 15.68 4.56 16.46
N PHE A 163 16.57 3.75 15.89
CA PHE A 163 17.87 3.44 16.47
C PHE A 163 18.91 3.44 15.36
N ARG A 164 20.18 3.52 15.74
CA ARG A 164 21.26 3.66 14.76
C ARG A 164 22.04 2.39 14.58
N MET A 165 22.35 2.11 13.32
CA MET A 165 23.24 1.01 12.94
C MET A 165 24.33 1.53 12.02
N ARG A 166 25.48 0.88 12.00
CA ARG A 166 26.55 1.13 11.04
C ARG A 166 26.62 0.01 10.01
N VAL A 167 26.99 0.34 8.79
CA VAL A 167 27.32 -0.68 7.79
C VAL A 167 28.63 -1.38 8.19
N SER A 168 28.57 -2.68 8.41
CA SER A 168 29.72 -3.48 8.78
C SER A 168 30.68 -3.65 7.61
N ARG A 169 31.98 -3.48 7.86
CA ARG A 169 33.02 -3.65 6.84
C ARG A 169 33.22 -5.11 6.43
N THR A 170 32.85 -6.06 7.31
CA THR A 170 32.97 -7.51 7.10
C THR A 170 31.81 -8.08 6.29
N GLY A 171 30.69 -7.36 6.18
CA GLY A 171 29.53 -7.76 5.36
C GLY A 171 29.73 -7.57 3.85
N LEU A 172 30.91 -7.11 3.43
CA LEU A 172 31.25 -6.80 2.03
C LEU A 172 31.85 -8.00 1.26
N ASP A 173 31.82 -9.21 1.84
CA ASP A 173 32.36 -10.41 1.18
C ASP A 173 31.49 -10.81 -0.03
N GLY A 174 31.97 -10.39 -1.22
CA GLY A 174 31.57 -10.85 -2.54
C GLY A 174 30.25 -10.31 -3.09
N ASN A 175 29.21 -10.16 -2.25
CA ASN A 175 27.89 -9.68 -2.70
C ASN A 175 27.53 -8.31 -2.13
N LYS A 176 27.78 -7.27 -2.92
CA LYS A 176 27.45 -5.87 -2.58
C LYS A 176 25.97 -5.64 -2.28
N ALA A 177 25.05 -6.50 -2.73
CA ALA A 177 23.62 -6.37 -2.47
C ALA A 177 23.23 -6.63 -1.02
N ILE A 178 23.99 -7.47 -0.32
CA ILE A 178 23.75 -7.82 1.08
C ILE A 178 24.69 -6.99 1.95
N GLN A 179 24.17 -6.48 3.06
CA GLN A 179 24.92 -5.72 4.03
C GLN A 179 24.70 -6.32 5.42
N LEU A 180 25.75 -6.35 6.21
CA LEU A 180 25.64 -6.56 7.65
C LEU A 180 25.55 -5.19 8.31
N LEU A 181 24.55 -5.02 9.17
CA LEU A 181 24.34 -3.79 9.93
C LEU A 181 24.61 -4.09 11.40
N ASP A 182 25.53 -3.37 12.01
CA ASP A 182 25.88 -3.52 13.42
C ASP A 182 25.24 -2.37 14.21
N PRO A 183 24.53 -2.63 15.33
CA PRO A 183 24.06 -1.56 16.23
C PRO A 183 25.22 -0.67 16.69
N LEU A 184 24.95 0.62 16.94
CA LEU A 184 25.99 1.50 17.50
C LEU A 184 26.27 1.21 18.98
N THR A 185 25.30 0.63 19.69
CA THR A 185 25.39 0.33 21.13
C THR A 185 24.87 -1.08 21.43
N ASP A 186 25.42 -1.72 22.48
CA ASP A 186 24.94 -3.02 22.97
C ASP A 186 23.51 -2.94 23.53
N GLU A 187 23.10 -1.77 24.02
CA GLU A 187 21.73 -1.51 24.46
C GLU A 187 20.74 -1.61 23.28
N ASP A 188 21.05 -0.96 22.16
CA ASP A 188 20.23 -1.06 20.94
C ASP A 188 20.19 -2.50 20.41
N ALA A 189 21.33 -3.19 20.44
CA ALA A 189 21.40 -4.61 20.07
C ALA A 189 20.45 -5.45 20.93
N ALA A 190 20.56 -5.31 22.26
CA ALA A 190 19.77 -6.07 23.22
C ALA A 190 18.26 -5.75 23.14
N LYS A 191 17.90 -4.52 22.77
CA LYS A 191 16.52 -4.05 22.70
C LYS A 191 15.85 -4.40 21.37
N TYR A 192 16.52 -4.21 20.24
CA TYR A 192 15.91 -4.26 18.91
C TYR A 192 16.24 -5.53 18.11
N LEU A 193 17.38 -6.19 18.35
CA LEU A 193 17.75 -7.40 17.57
C LEU A 193 17.18 -8.71 18.13
N LYS A 194 16.59 -8.70 19.33
CA LYS A 194 15.94 -9.89 19.91
C LYS A 194 14.58 -10.24 19.28
N GLY A 195 14.05 -9.38 18.40
CA GLY A 195 12.84 -9.65 17.62
C GLY A 195 12.23 -8.37 17.03
N GLY A 196 11.41 -8.51 15.97
CA GLY A 196 10.53 -7.43 15.50
C GLY A 196 11.10 -6.39 14.52
N VAL A 197 12.33 -6.55 14.03
CA VAL A 197 12.93 -5.63 13.03
C VAL A 197 12.94 -6.19 11.60
N SER A 198 12.37 -7.39 11.36
CA SER A 198 12.24 -7.92 10.00
C SER A 198 11.42 -6.99 9.11
N GLY A 199 12.02 -6.56 8.00
CA GLY A 199 11.47 -5.60 7.06
C GLY A 199 11.67 -4.14 7.47
N ALA A 200 12.31 -3.87 8.61
CA ALA A 200 12.65 -2.51 9.01
C ALA A 200 13.61 -1.88 8.00
N ILE A 201 13.50 -0.56 7.83
CA ILE A 201 14.21 0.18 6.79
C ILE A 201 15.31 1.01 7.42
N ALA A 202 16.53 0.73 7.01
CA ALA A 202 17.70 1.55 7.30
C ALA A 202 17.76 2.69 6.27
N THR A 203 17.87 3.93 6.75
CA THR A 203 17.83 5.14 5.93
C THR A 203 19.10 5.98 6.13
N PHE A 204 19.39 6.83 5.16
CA PHE A 204 20.51 7.78 5.23
C PHE A 204 20.12 9.12 4.61
N PRO A 205 20.71 10.23 5.07
CA PRO A 205 20.45 11.55 4.51
C PRO A 205 21.10 11.71 3.13
N TYR A 206 20.32 12.18 2.16
CA TYR A 206 20.74 12.47 0.80
C TYR A 206 19.93 13.62 0.19
N LEU A 207 20.62 14.70 -0.20
CA LEU A 207 20.01 15.90 -0.80
C LEU A 207 18.87 16.52 0.04
N GLY A 208 18.93 16.40 1.36
CA GLY A 208 17.93 16.95 2.28
C GLY A 208 16.79 15.98 2.64
N ASP A 209 16.75 14.80 2.04
CA ASP A 209 15.75 13.76 2.32
C ASP A 209 16.38 12.50 2.94
N ASP A 210 15.58 11.76 3.70
CA ASP A 210 15.94 10.41 4.17
C ASP A 210 15.61 9.38 3.12
N ILE A 211 16.64 8.72 2.60
CA ILE A 211 16.53 7.74 1.52
C ILE A 211 16.70 6.32 2.07
N PRO A 212 15.91 5.34 1.62
CA PRO A 212 16.10 3.94 1.99
C PRO A 212 17.46 3.42 1.49
N PHE A 213 18.31 2.98 2.43
CA PHE A 213 19.58 2.31 2.17
C PHE A 213 19.38 0.81 1.98
N ALA A 214 18.86 0.14 3.02
CA ALA A 214 18.70 -1.30 3.07
C ALA A 214 17.46 -1.70 3.88
N MET A 215 16.91 -2.88 3.57
CA MET A 215 15.82 -3.51 4.30
C MET A 215 16.37 -4.69 5.11
N ILE A 216 16.10 -4.74 6.41
CA ILE A 216 16.53 -5.85 7.28
C ILE A 216 15.70 -7.10 6.93
N VAL A 217 16.38 -8.22 6.70
CA VAL A 217 15.74 -9.51 6.36
C VAL A 217 16.01 -10.59 7.40
N ALA A 218 17.07 -10.48 8.20
CA ALA A 218 17.30 -11.40 9.30
C ALA A 218 18.09 -10.74 10.43
N ASN A 219 17.82 -11.17 11.66
CA ASN A 219 18.65 -10.85 12.81
C ASN A 219 19.70 -11.94 12.99
N LEU A 220 20.91 -11.52 13.30
CA LEU A 220 22.02 -12.34 13.76
C LEU A 220 22.29 -11.98 15.23
N ASP A 221 23.19 -12.72 15.89
CA ASP A 221 23.40 -12.58 17.34
C ASP A 221 23.68 -11.14 17.79
N ASN A 222 24.48 -10.39 17.02
CA ASN A 222 24.85 -8.99 17.32
C ASN A 222 24.74 -8.05 16.11
N SER A 223 24.11 -8.50 15.03
CA SER A 223 24.00 -7.71 13.79
C SER A 223 22.71 -8.06 13.04
N ALA A 224 22.41 -7.31 11.98
CA ALA A 224 21.29 -7.59 11.10
C ALA A 224 21.78 -7.80 9.67
N ARG A 225 21.28 -8.83 9.01
CA ARG A 225 21.43 -9.00 7.57
C ARG A 225 20.38 -8.15 6.86
N ALA A 226 20.82 -7.30 5.95
CA ALA A 226 19.95 -6.42 5.19
C ALA A 226 20.22 -6.49 3.68
N ILE A 227 19.19 -6.25 2.86
CA ILE A 227 19.29 -6.15 1.40
C ILE A 227 19.25 -4.68 1.00
N ARG A 228 20.23 -4.22 0.22
CA ARG A 228 20.25 -2.86 -0.31
C ARG A 228 19.13 -2.59 -1.30
N PHE A 229 18.63 -1.35 -1.30
CA PHE A 229 17.48 -0.96 -2.11
C PHE A 229 17.73 -0.95 -3.62
N ASP A 230 18.96 -0.76 -4.10
CA ASP A 230 19.27 -0.93 -5.51
C ASP A 230 19.20 -2.39 -5.96
N ALA A 231 19.53 -3.33 -5.08
CA ALA A 231 19.36 -4.75 -5.35
C ALA A 231 17.88 -5.14 -5.34
N ILE A 232 17.10 -4.67 -4.36
CA ILE A 232 15.63 -4.82 -4.33
C ILE A 232 15.03 -4.28 -5.63
N ARG A 233 15.44 -3.10 -6.08
CA ARG A 233 15.03 -2.51 -7.37
C ARG A 233 15.33 -3.43 -8.56
N LYS A 234 16.57 -3.93 -8.65
CA LYS A 234 16.99 -4.85 -9.72
C LYS A 234 16.16 -6.14 -9.72
N SER A 235 15.86 -6.70 -8.55
CA SER A 235 15.04 -7.92 -8.40
C SER A 235 13.57 -7.72 -8.77
N PHE A 236 13.07 -6.49 -8.76
CA PHE A 236 11.70 -6.19 -9.19
C PHE A 236 11.55 -6.12 -10.73
N GLU A 237 12.61 -5.83 -11.47
CA GLU A 237 12.55 -5.66 -12.93
C GLU A 237 11.97 -6.87 -13.70
N PRO A 238 12.30 -8.14 -13.38
CA PRO A 238 11.65 -9.29 -14.00
C PRO A 238 10.14 -9.36 -13.74
N ILE A 239 9.69 -9.00 -12.53
CA ILE A 239 8.26 -8.96 -12.16
C ILE A 239 7.57 -7.87 -12.99
N LYS A 240 8.17 -6.67 -13.03
CA LYS A 240 7.70 -5.57 -13.86
C LYS A 240 7.55 -6.01 -15.32
N ARG A 241 8.54 -6.69 -15.89
CA ARG A 241 8.45 -7.24 -17.26
C ARG A 241 7.32 -8.24 -17.43
N LYS A 242 7.12 -9.16 -16.47
CA LYS A 242 6.01 -10.13 -16.52
C LYS A 242 4.64 -9.45 -16.48
N ILE A 243 4.47 -8.41 -15.65
CA ILE A 243 3.24 -7.58 -15.60
C ILE A 243 3.00 -6.88 -16.95
N LEU A 244 4.06 -6.30 -17.53
CA LEU A 244 3.98 -5.68 -18.86
C LEU A 244 3.51 -6.65 -19.96
N MET A 245 3.67 -7.96 -19.75
CA MET A 245 3.26 -8.98 -20.71
C MET A 245 1.91 -9.64 -20.41
N ARG A 246 1.33 -9.51 -19.20
CA ARG A 246 0.21 -10.39 -18.74
C ARG A 246 -1.22 -9.85 -18.88
N ASP A 247 -1.45 -8.55 -19.08
CA ASP A 247 -2.82 -7.98 -18.96
C ASP A 247 -3.68 -8.02 -20.24
N VAL A 248 -3.80 -9.19 -20.90
CA VAL A 248 -4.83 -9.41 -21.96
C VAL A 248 -5.78 -10.57 -21.63
N LYS A 249 -5.60 -11.30 -20.52
CA LYS A 249 -6.33 -12.57 -20.30
C LYS A 249 -6.86 -12.86 -18.88
N SER A 250 -6.98 -11.88 -17.99
CA SER A 250 -7.56 -12.14 -16.64
C SER A 250 -8.73 -11.25 -16.24
N SER A 251 -9.56 -10.85 -17.19
CA SER A 251 -10.97 -10.60 -16.91
C SER A 251 -11.69 -11.88 -17.27
N ALA A 252 -11.71 -12.85 -16.35
CA ALA A 252 -12.58 -14.01 -16.54
C ALA A 252 -14.01 -13.47 -16.67
N ASP A 253 -14.57 -13.68 -17.85
CA ASP A 253 -15.95 -13.40 -18.23
C ASP A 253 -16.93 -13.70 -17.09
N THR A 254 -17.33 -12.66 -16.35
CA THR A 254 -18.71 -12.62 -15.85
C THR A 254 -19.46 -11.81 -16.89
N ALA A 255 -20.03 -12.51 -17.88
CA ALA A 255 -20.76 -11.87 -18.98
C ALA A 255 -21.76 -10.86 -18.40
N GLY A 256 -21.56 -9.57 -18.68
CA GLY A 256 -22.45 -8.49 -18.25
C GLY A 256 -22.05 -7.71 -16.99
N THR A 257 -20.81 -7.79 -16.47
CA THR A 257 -20.34 -6.89 -15.40
C THR A 257 -19.23 -5.95 -15.89
N ILE A 258 -19.13 -4.76 -15.29
CA ILE A 258 -18.06 -3.79 -15.57
C ILE A 258 -16.87 -4.09 -14.64
N PRO A 259 -15.67 -4.39 -15.17
CA PRO A 259 -14.47 -4.55 -14.36
C PRO A 259 -14.14 -3.26 -13.61
N TYR A 260 -13.54 -3.39 -12.43
CA TYR A 260 -13.17 -2.25 -11.59
C TYR A 260 -11.94 -2.56 -10.75
N ARG A 261 -11.31 -1.48 -10.28
CA ARG A 261 -10.20 -1.49 -9.34
C ARG A 261 -10.59 -0.90 -8.00
N ILE A 262 -10.17 -1.52 -6.90
CA ILE A 262 -10.34 -0.96 -5.55
C ILE A 262 -9.19 0.01 -5.26
N VAL A 263 -9.51 1.29 -5.21
CA VAL A 263 -8.52 2.37 -5.07
C VAL A 263 -8.43 2.97 -3.67
N ARG A 264 -9.39 2.68 -2.81
CA ARG A 264 -9.31 3.03 -1.39
C ARG A 264 -10.05 2.01 -0.55
N LEU A 265 -9.48 1.71 0.62
CA LEU A 265 -10.15 0.89 1.62
C LEU A 265 -9.93 1.47 3.02
N ASP A 266 -11.02 1.65 3.77
CA ASP A 266 -11.02 2.20 5.12
C ASP A 266 -11.82 1.28 6.05
N GLY A 267 -11.11 0.35 6.67
CA GLY A 267 -11.63 -0.65 7.58
C GLY A 267 -10.49 -1.41 8.26
N ILE A 268 -10.82 -2.35 9.14
CA ILE A 268 -9.89 -3.31 9.73
C ILE A 268 -10.33 -4.70 9.30
N SER A 269 -9.39 -5.47 8.77
CA SER A 269 -9.60 -6.86 8.38
C SER A 269 -9.90 -7.75 9.59
N VAL A 270 -10.86 -8.66 9.44
CA VAL A 270 -11.19 -9.65 10.48
C VAL A 270 -10.40 -10.93 10.17
N LEU A 271 -9.52 -11.32 11.09
CA LEU A 271 -8.53 -12.43 11.06
C LEU A 271 -8.75 -13.56 10.03
N ASN A 272 -7.65 -13.96 9.36
CA ASN A 272 -7.45 -15.18 8.54
C ASN A 272 -8.21 -15.31 7.20
N ASP A 273 -9.04 -14.35 6.81
CA ASP A 273 -10.03 -14.62 5.75
C ASP A 273 -10.17 -13.50 4.69
N SER A 274 -9.19 -12.61 4.56
CA SER A 274 -9.51 -11.20 4.29
C SER A 274 -8.56 -10.44 3.35
N GLY A 275 -8.06 -11.08 2.29
CA GLY A 275 -7.48 -10.34 1.17
C GLY A 275 -8.55 -9.87 0.17
N MET A 276 -8.40 -8.65 -0.37
CA MET A 276 -9.32 -8.06 -1.36
C MET A 276 -9.46 -8.88 -2.65
N GLU A 277 -8.47 -9.70 -2.98
CA GLU A 277 -8.51 -10.64 -4.12
C GLU A 277 -9.66 -11.65 -4.01
N ARG A 278 -10.25 -11.83 -2.83
CA ARG A 278 -11.45 -12.64 -2.62
C ARG A 278 -12.70 -12.04 -3.22
N LEU A 279 -12.79 -10.72 -3.39
CA LEU A 279 -13.93 -10.11 -4.11
C LEU A 279 -13.99 -10.53 -5.59
N SER A 280 -12.90 -11.10 -6.12
CA SER A 280 -12.82 -11.68 -7.45
C SER A 280 -13.10 -13.20 -7.47
N ASP A 281 -13.20 -13.85 -6.30
CA ASP A 281 -13.46 -15.29 -6.15
C ASP A 281 -14.79 -15.50 -5.42
N PRO A 282 -15.89 -15.86 -6.12
CA PRO A 282 -17.22 -16.01 -5.52
C PRO A 282 -17.28 -17.05 -4.40
N ALA A 283 -16.30 -17.95 -4.29
CA ALA A 283 -16.25 -18.98 -3.25
C ALA A 283 -15.59 -18.50 -1.95
N LYS A 284 -15.17 -17.22 -1.88
CA LYS A 284 -14.47 -16.66 -0.72
C LYS A 284 -15.14 -15.38 -0.22
N CYS A 285 -15.22 -15.29 1.10
CA CYS A 285 -15.76 -14.10 1.74
C CYS A 285 -14.68 -13.05 1.97
N TRP A 286 -14.99 -11.82 1.59
CA TRP A 286 -14.29 -10.65 2.06
C TRP A 286 -14.98 -10.11 3.31
N LYS A 287 -14.26 -9.96 4.43
CA LYS A 287 -14.79 -9.55 5.74
C LYS A 287 -13.99 -8.39 6.33
N MET A 288 -14.67 -7.32 6.73
CA MET A 288 -14.05 -6.16 7.36
C MET A 288 -14.92 -5.52 8.45
N ALA A 289 -14.29 -4.98 9.48
CA ALA A 289 -14.93 -4.17 10.51
C ALA A 289 -14.60 -2.67 10.34
N PRO A 290 -15.49 -1.75 10.76
CA PRO A 290 -15.18 -0.32 10.80
C PRO A 290 -13.95 0.00 11.67
N LYS A 291 -13.13 0.96 11.22
CA LYS A 291 -11.88 1.35 11.91
C LYS A 291 -12.09 2.56 12.82
N GLY A 292 -11.60 2.48 14.07
CA GLY A 292 -11.36 3.64 14.93
C GLY A 292 -12.59 4.51 15.20
N GLY A 293 -13.62 3.94 15.85
CA GLY A 293 -14.85 4.67 16.21
C GLY A 293 -15.77 5.02 15.03
N LYS A 294 -15.36 4.71 13.78
CA LYS A 294 -16.23 4.80 12.61
C LYS A 294 -17.34 3.77 12.69
N THR A 295 -18.46 4.06 12.05
CA THR A 295 -19.64 3.19 12.02
C THR A 295 -19.73 2.35 10.75
N ALA A 296 -18.89 2.62 9.74
CA ALA A 296 -18.94 1.96 8.45
C ALA A 296 -17.54 1.62 7.92
N VAL A 297 -17.46 0.57 7.11
CA VAL A 297 -16.34 0.28 6.22
C VAL A 297 -16.55 1.07 4.94
N VAL A 298 -15.50 1.74 4.45
CA VAL A 298 -15.58 2.51 3.19
C VAL A 298 -14.67 1.87 2.14
N LEU A 299 -15.24 1.55 0.99
CA LEU A 299 -14.51 1.13 -0.21
C LEU A 299 -14.64 2.22 -1.28
N GLU A 300 -13.59 2.48 -2.05
CA GLU A 300 -13.69 3.27 -3.28
C GLU A 300 -13.21 2.44 -4.46
N LEU A 301 -14.01 2.44 -5.53
CA LEU A 301 -13.82 1.71 -6.75
C LEU A 301 -13.63 2.68 -7.92
N GLU A 302 -12.76 2.34 -8.86
CA GLU A 302 -12.65 2.99 -10.17
C GLU A 302 -13.06 1.97 -11.24
N PRO A 303 -14.12 2.22 -12.02
CA PRO A 303 -14.48 1.37 -13.15
C PRO A 303 -13.38 1.39 -14.21
N ASP A 304 -13.03 0.23 -14.77
CA ASP A 304 -11.97 0.10 -15.78
C ASP A 304 -12.43 0.53 -17.18
N LEU A 305 -13.75 0.65 -17.38
CA LEU A 305 -14.38 1.05 -18.64
C LEU A 305 -15.27 2.27 -18.44
N ASP A 306 -15.24 3.18 -19.40
CA ASP A 306 -16.13 4.35 -19.45
C ASP A 306 -17.51 3.96 -20.01
N LEU A 307 -18.20 3.08 -19.28
CA LEU A 307 -19.54 2.58 -19.63
C LEU A 307 -20.60 3.15 -18.69
N PRO A 308 -21.84 3.38 -19.18
CA PRO A 308 -22.95 3.73 -18.32
C PRO A 308 -23.23 2.63 -17.27
N LEU A 309 -23.52 3.04 -16.04
CA LEU A 309 -23.76 2.17 -14.90
C LEU A 309 -25.23 2.23 -14.47
N SER A 310 -25.85 1.08 -14.23
CA SER A 310 -27.23 0.95 -13.73
C SER A 310 -27.33 0.60 -12.24
N GLY A 311 -26.24 0.21 -11.62
CA GLY A 311 -26.22 -0.08 -10.19
C GLY A 311 -25.01 -0.89 -9.74
N VAL A 312 -25.02 -1.27 -8.46
CA VAL A 312 -24.08 -2.23 -7.88
C VAL A 312 -24.87 -3.37 -7.24
N VAL A 313 -24.51 -4.60 -7.59
CA VAL A 313 -25.03 -5.81 -6.94
C VAL A 313 -24.05 -6.25 -5.87
N PHE A 314 -24.56 -6.52 -4.68
CA PHE A 314 -23.80 -7.07 -3.56
C PHE A 314 -24.30 -8.47 -3.27
N ARG A 315 -23.38 -9.43 -3.19
CA ARG A 315 -23.68 -10.82 -2.86
C ARG A 315 -23.00 -11.24 -1.58
N ARG A 316 -23.62 -12.19 -0.90
CA ARG A 316 -23.13 -12.83 0.31
C ARG A 316 -23.59 -14.28 0.32
N ASP A 317 -22.62 -15.19 0.40
CA ASP A 317 -22.90 -16.60 0.64
C ASP A 317 -23.14 -16.87 2.14
N ASP A 318 -23.58 -18.08 2.44
CA ASP A 318 -23.81 -18.57 3.80
C ASP A 318 -22.54 -18.61 4.67
N THR A 319 -21.36 -18.77 4.06
CA THR A 319 -20.05 -18.78 4.74
C THR A 319 -19.58 -17.38 5.16
N CYS A 320 -20.17 -16.32 4.60
CA CYS A 320 -19.85 -14.93 4.89
C CYS A 320 -20.52 -14.40 6.17
N GLY A 321 -21.48 -15.15 6.72
CA GLY A 321 -22.26 -14.79 7.90
C GLY A 321 -23.57 -14.09 7.57
N THR A 322 -24.42 -13.90 8.58
CA THR A 322 -25.82 -13.46 8.40
C THR A 322 -26.11 -12.05 8.93
N GLY A 323 -25.10 -11.24 9.25
CA GLY A 323 -25.34 -9.91 9.82
C GLY A 323 -25.83 -8.90 8.78
N GLY A 324 -26.87 -8.12 9.09
CA GLY A 324 -27.41 -7.10 8.19
C GLY A 324 -26.40 -5.99 7.86
N ILE A 325 -26.43 -5.48 6.63
CA ILE A 325 -25.50 -4.44 6.16
C ILE A 325 -26.32 -3.32 5.50
N ASP A 326 -26.28 -2.12 6.08
CA ASP A 326 -26.79 -0.92 5.39
C ASP A 326 -25.71 -0.44 4.42
N ILE A 327 -26.06 -0.26 3.15
CA ILE A 327 -25.13 0.03 2.07
C ILE A 327 -25.47 1.36 1.43
N GLY A 328 -24.42 2.16 1.27
CA GLY A 328 -24.50 3.46 0.68
C GLY A 328 -23.61 3.66 -0.52
N ILE A 329 -24.15 4.20 -1.60
CA ILE A 329 -23.41 4.46 -2.84
C ILE A 329 -23.30 5.95 -3.10
N ASP A 330 -22.07 6.46 -3.04
CA ASP A 330 -21.71 7.79 -3.50
C ASP A 330 -20.90 7.69 -4.79
N VAL A 331 -20.99 8.70 -5.64
CA VAL A 331 -20.23 8.75 -6.90
C VAL A 331 -19.43 10.03 -6.98
N SER A 332 -18.31 9.95 -7.68
CA SER A 332 -17.54 11.10 -8.08
C SER A 332 -17.30 11.10 -9.58
N TYR A 333 -17.51 12.26 -10.20
CA TYR A 333 -17.18 12.52 -11.60
C TYR A 333 -15.77 13.11 -11.78
N ASN A 334 -15.14 13.56 -10.69
CA ASN A 334 -13.86 14.26 -10.69
C ASN A 334 -12.83 13.55 -9.79
N GLU A 335 -12.57 12.27 -10.04
CA GLU A 335 -11.51 11.49 -9.36
C GLU A 335 -11.56 11.59 -7.83
N GLY A 336 -12.75 11.43 -7.26
CA GLY A 336 -13.03 11.47 -5.82
C GLY A 336 -12.84 12.82 -5.11
N ARG A 337 -12.78 13.94 -5.82
CA ARG A 337 -12.74 15.29 -5.20
C ARG A 337 -14.09 15.75 -4.64
N SER A 338 -15.19 15.31 -5.26
CA SER A 338 -16.55 15.66 -4.87
C SER A 338 -17.44 14.43 -4.94
N TRP A 339 -18.23 14.20 -3.90
CA TRP A 339 -19.06 13.00 -3.76
C TRP A 339 -20.53 13.37 -3.74
N SER A 340 -21.34 12.57 -4.42
CA SER A 340 -22.80 12.72 -4.41
C SER A 340 -23.45 11.37 -4.13
N ARG A 341 -24.36 11.34 -3.16
CA ARG A 341 -25.17 10.16 -2.84
C ARG A 341 -26.09 9.84 -4.00
N VAL A 342 -26.06 8.60 -4.51
CA VAL A 342 -26.92 8.17 -5.63
C VAL A 342 -27.84 7.02 -5.30
N SER A 343 -27.51 6.24 -4.26
CA SER A 343 -28.33 5.09 -3.86
C SER A 343 -28.07 4.69 -2.42
N ASP A 344 -29.12 4.18 -1.80
CA ASP A 344 -29.18 3.58 -0.48
C ASP A 344 -29.89 2.23 -0.62
N CYS A 345 -29.35 1.20 0.01
CA CYS A 345 -29.83 -0.17 -0.08
C CYS A 345 -29.40 -0.92 1.19
N ALA A 346 -29.95 -2.11 1.40
CA ALA A 346 -29.56 -2.96 2.52
C ALA A 346 -29.44 -4.41 2.06
N LEU A 347 -28.48 -5.12 2.63
CA LEU A 347 -28.39 -6.58 2.58
C LEU A 347 -28.86 -7.11 3.94
N GLU A 348 -30.12 -7.52 4.02
CA GLU A 348 -30.74 -7.97 5.27
C GLU A 348 -30.19 -9.33 5.73
N GLU A 349 -30.45 -9.74 6.97
CA GLU A 349 -29.78 -10.90 7.60
C GLU A 349 -29.94 -12.24 6.87
N GLN A 350 -31.00 -12.39 6.09
CA GLN A 350 -31.33 -13.63 5.35
C GLN A 350 -31.26 -13.47 3.83
N MET A 351 -30.82 -12.30 3.33
CA MET A 351 -30.68 -12.07 1.89
C MET A 351 -29.28 -12.49 1.43
N GLU A 352 -29.22 -13.21 0.30
CA GLU A 352 -27.97 -13.59 -0.36
C GLU A 352 -27.49 -12.52 -1.34
N GLU A 353 -28.39 -11.64 -1.79
CA GLU A 353 -28.08 -10.59 -2.75
C GLU A 353 -28.92 -9.33 -2.47
N THR A 354 -28.35 -8.16 -2.73
CA THR A 354 -29.09 -6.90 -2.82
C THR A 354 -28.60 -6.07 -4.01
N TYR A 355 -29.49 -5.25 -4.59
CA TYR A 355 -29.19 -4.42 -5.74
C TYR A 355 -29.42 -2.94 -5.46
N CYS A 356 -28.33 -2.17 -5.47
CA CYS A 356 -28.35 -0.73 -5.26
C CYS A 356 -28.48 -0.04 -6.62
N ARG A 357 -29.72 0.26 -7.00
CA ARG A 357 -30.07 0.78 -8.32
C ARG A 357 -29.77 2.28 -8.43
N PHE A 358 -29.20 2.68 -9.56
CA PHE A 358 -29.03 4.09 -9.95
C PHE A 358 -28.91 4.20 -11.49
N ASN A 359 -28.66 5.39 -12.04
CA ASN A 359 -28.47 5.52 -13.49
C ASN A 359 -27.44 6.60 -13.77
N LEU A 360 -26.24 6.17 -14.14
CA LEU A 360 -25.11 7.05 -14.38
C LEU A 360 -24.64 6.89 -15.81
N ARG A 361 -24.45 8.00 -16.50
CA ARG A 361 -23.84 7.98 -17.84
C ARG A 361 -22.35 7.62 -17.80
N LYS A 362 -21.68 8.02 -16.71
CA LYS A 362 -20.26 7.84 -16.42
C LYS A 362 -20.04 8.01 -14.92
N ALA A 363 -19.03 7.34 -14.35
CA ALA A 363 -18.50 7.66 -13.04
C ALA A 363 -16.97 7.49 -13.07
N ALA A 364 -16.23 8.47 -12.52
CA ALA A 364 -14.78 8.32 -12.36
C ALA A 364 -14.47 7.45 -11.15
N SER A 365 -15.27 7.54 -10.09
CA SER A 365 -15.13 6.70 -8.89
C SER A 365 -16.48 6.45 -8.23
N ILE A 366 -16.60 5.30 -7.57
CA ILE A 366 -17.75 4.90 -6.76
C ILE A 366 -17.26 4.68 -5.33
N ARG A 367 -17.91 5.26 -4.34
CA ARG A 367 -17.65 5.02 -2.92
C ARG A 367 -18.81 4.23 -2.33
N ILE A 368 -18.47 3.12 -1.69
CA ILE A 368 -19.39 2.25 -0.99
C ILE A 368 -19.14 2.43 0.50
N SER A 369 -20.18 2.82 1.23
CA SER A 369 -20.17 2.87 2.70
C SER A 369 -21.03 1.73 3.24
N ALA A 370 -20.42 0.73 3.86
CA ALA A 370 -21.08 -0.44 4.41
C ALA A 370 -21.13 -0.35 5.95
N LYS A 371 -22.30 -0.08 6.51
CA LYS A 371 -22.51 0.06 7.95
C LYS A 371 -22.97 -1.28 8.54
N ALA A 372 -22.05 -1.93 9.24
CA ALA A 372 -22.26 -3.18 9.96
C ALA A 372 -21.18 -3.33 11.04
N ARG A 373 -21.37 -4.24 12.00
CA ARG A 373 -20.29 -4.63 12.93
C ARG A 373 -19.12 -5.28 12.17
N VAL A 374 -19.46 -6.14 11.21
CA VAL A 374 -18.56 -6.72 10.21
C VAL A 374 -19.31 -6.69 8.88
N ALA A 375 -18.81 -5.95 7.90
CA ALA A 375 -19.26 -6.01 6.53
C ALA A 375 -18.66 -7.26 5.87
N ALA A 376 -19.51 -8.07 5.23
CA ALA A 376 -19.10 -9.31 4.59
C ALA A 376 -19.78 -9.44 3.21
N PHE A 377 -18.96 -9.63 2.18
CA PHE A 377 -19.42 -9.81 0.80
C PHE A 377 -18.65 -10.97 0.15
N SER A 378 -19.33 -11.80 -0.64
CA SER A 378 -18.68 -12.74 -1.55
C SER A 378 -18.38 -12.07 -2.90
N GLN A 379 -19.23 -11.15 -3.36
CA GLN A 379 -19.00 -10.38 -4.58
C GLN A 379 -19.56 -8.96 -4.50
N ILE A 380 -18.91 -8.05 -5.23
CA ILE A 380 -19.43 -6.71 -5.57
C ILE A 380 -19.34 -6.59 -7.08
N LEU A 381 -20.47 -6.36 -7.76
CA LEU A 381 -20.56 -6.37 -9.23
C LEU A 381 -21.12 -5.04 -9.74
N LEU A 382 -20.34 -4.31 -10.54
CA LEU A 382 -20.83 -3.12 -11.24
C LEU A 382 -21.66 -3.52 -12.46
N GLN A 383 -22.90 -3.03 -12.54
CA GLN A 383 -23.84 -3.40 -13.61
C GLN A 383 -23.83 -2.36 -14.75
N PRO A 384 -23.65 -2.76 -16.01
CA PRO A 384 -23.84 -1.89 -17.16
C PRO A 384 -25.32 -1.51 -17.31
N LYS A 385 -25.58 -0.44 -18.04
CA LYS A 385 -26.94 0.00 -18.35
C LYS A 385 -27.63 -0.85 -19.42
#